data_AF-A0A2J8PWN0-F1
#
_entry.id   AF-A0A2J8PWN0-F1
#
_cell.length_a   1.000
_cell.length_b   1.000
_cell.length_c   1.000
_cell.angle_alpha   90.00
_cell.angle_beta   90.00
_cell.angle_gamma   90.00
#
_symmetry.space_group_name_H-M   'P 1'
#
loop_
_entity.id
_entity.type
_entity.pdbx_description
1 polymer ?
#
loop_
_entity_poly.entity_id
_entity_poly.type
_entity_poly.pdbx_seq_one_letter_code
_entity_poly.pdbx_strand_id
1 'polypeptide(L)'
;VTGGIFSFHLVVHLIASCIDPADSKVRLMKNYSQPMPLFDRSKHAHVIQNQFCHLCKVTVNKKTKHCISCNKCVSGFDHHCKWINNCVGSRNYWFFFSTVASATAGMLCLIAILLYVLVQYLVNPRVLRTDPKYEDVKNMNTWLLFLPLFPVQVQTLIVVIIGMLVLLLDFLGLVHLGQLLIFHIYLKAKKMTTFEYLINTCKEESSKHQAVRKDPYVQMDKGFLQQGDGALGSSAQG
;
A
#
# COMPACT_ATOMS: atom_id res chain seq x y z
N VAL A 1 23.04 -14.35 -2.57
CA VAL A 1 21.76 -14.29 -1.81
C VAL A 1 20.98 -13.00 -2.11
N THR A 2 21.54 -11.82 -1.84
CA THR A 2 20.92 -10.50 -2.11
C THR A 2 20.42 -10.34 -3.55
N GLY A 3 21.26 -10.64 -4.55
CA GLY A 3 20.87 -10.57 -5.97
C GLY A 3 19.70 -11.49 -6.34
N GLY A 4 19.57 -12.65 -5.67
CA GLY A 4 18.47 -13.58 -5.87
C GLY A 4 17.15 -13.05 -5.31
N ILE A 5 17.18 -12.47 -4.11
CA ILE A 5 16.00 -11.83 -3.50
C ILE A 5 15.53 -10.66 -4.36
N PHE A 6 16.45 -9.83 -4.83
CA PHE A 6 16.13 -8.70 -5.72
C PHE A 6 15.54 -9.18 -7.05
N SER A 7 16.15 -10.18 -7.68
CA SER A 7 15.65 -10.73 -8.96
C SER A 7 14.26 -11.33 -8.80
N PHE A 8 14.03 -12.10 -7.74
CA PHE A 8 12.71 -12.65 -7.43
C PHE A 8 11.68 -11.54 -7.20
N HIS A 9 12.01 -10.53 -6.38
CA HIS A 9 11.16 -9.38 -6.12
C HIS A 9 10.77 -8.66 -7.41
N LEU A 10 11.75 -8.37 -8.27
CA LEU A 10 11.53 -7.72 -9.56
C LEU A 10 10.57 -8.53 -10.43
N VAL A 11 10.77 -9.84 -10.54
CA VAL A 11 9.90 -10.73 -11.33
C VAL A 11 8.46 -10.72 -10.81
N VAL A 12 8.26 -10.93 -9.50
CA VAL A 12 6.89 -10.97 -8.95
C VAL A 12 6.19 -9.61 -9.02
N HIS A 13 6.94 -8.51 -8.86
CA HIS A 13 6.43 -7.15 -8.97
C HIS A 13 5.98 -6.83 -10.40
N LEU A 14 6.80 -7.18 -11.40
CA LEU A 14 6.46 -7.01 -12.80
C LEU A 14 5.22 -7.84 -13.15
N ILE A 15 5.15 -9.10 -12.71
CA ILE A 15 3.98 -9.95 -12.93
C ILE A 15 2.72 -9.35 -12.28
N ALA A 16 2.81 -8.89 -11.02
CA ALA A 16 1.68 -8.28 -10.31
C ALA A 16 1.16 -7.02 -11.03
N SER A 17 2.07 -6.22 -11.56
CA SER A 17 1.79 -4.96 -12.27
C SER A 17 1.23 -5.19 -13.67
N CYS A 18 1.73 -6.19 -14.39
CA CYS A 18 1.38 -6.45 -15.79
C CYS A 18 0.15 -7.35 -15.98
N ILE A 19 -0.19 -8.22 -15.02
CA ILE A 19 -1.40 -9.05 -15.13
C ILE A 19 -2.63 -8.15 -15.15
N ASP A 20 -3.51 -8.33 -16.14
CA ASP A 20 -4.82 -7.69 -16.14
C ASP A 20 -5.78 -8.41 -15.15
N PRO A 21 -6.11 -7.80 -13.99
CA PRO A 21 -7.01 -8.39 -13.00
C PRO A 21 -8.49 -8.31 -13.41
N ALA A 22 -8.82 -7.78 -14.60
CA ALA A 22 -10.19 -7.66 -15.05
C ALA A 22 -10.95 -9.00 -15.01
N ASP A 23 -12.26 -8.92 -14.77
CA ASP A 23 -13.17 -10.04 -14.84
C ASP A 23 -13.05 -10.73 -16.21
N SER A 24 -13.07 -12.06 -16.22
CA SER A 24 -13.01 -12.89 -17.43
C SER A 24 -13.91 -12.38 -18.56
N LYS A 25 -15.16 -12.02 -18.26
CA LYS A 25 -16.11 -11.56 -19.27
C LYS A 25 -15.76 -10.18 -19.80
N VAL A 26 -15.22 -9.31 -18.95
CA VAL A 26 -14.71 -7.98 -19.36
C VAL A 26 -13.52 -8.14 -20.29
N ARG A 27 -12.60 -9.06 -19.99
CA ARG A 27 -11.44 -9.32 -20.85
C ARG A 27 -11.82 -9.85 -22.24
N LEU A 28 -12.91 -10.59 -22.33
CA LEU A 28 -13.40 -11.13 -23.60
C LEU A 28 -14.20 -10.11 -24.41
N MET A 29 -14.95 -9.23 -23.74
CA MET A 29 -15.91 -8.34 -24.41
C MET A 29 -15.43 -6.89 -24.57
N LYS A 30 -14.51 -6.42 -23.73
CA LYS A 30 -14.21 -4.98 -23.66
C LYS A 30 -13.21 -4.57 -24.74
N ASN A 31 -13.70 -3.78 -25.70
CA ASN A 31 -12.86 -3.02 -26.60
C ASN A 31 -12.46 -1.69 -25.91
N TYR A 32 -11.18 -1.56 -25.52
CA TYR A 32 -10.65 -0.38 -24.81
C TYR A 32 -10.55 0.88 -25.69
N SER A 33 -10.84 0.77 -26.98
CA SER A 33 -10.75 1.87 -27.95
C SER A 33 -11.83 2.94 -27.78
N GLN A 34 -12.89 2.65 -27.01
CA GLN A 34 -14.01 3.58 -26.79
C GLN A 34 -13.90 4.24 -25.42
N PRO A 35 -14.16 5.56 -25.30
CA PRO A 35 -14.13 6.26 -24.02
C PRO A 35 -15.20 5.68 -23.08
N MET A 36 -14.86 5.54 -21.79
CA MET A 36 -15.79 5.02 -20.78
C MET A 36 -16.95 6.01 -20.60
N PRO A 37 -18.22 5.58 -20.68
CA PRO A 37 -19.34 6.46 -20.45
C PRO A 37 -19.37 6.95 -19.00
N LEU A 38 -19.89 8.16 -18.77
CA LEU A 38 -20.15 8.66 -17.42
C LEU A 38 -21.27 7.86 -16.77
N PHE A 39 -21.11 7.55 -15.49
CA PHE A 39 -22.14 6.85 -14.72
C PHE A 39 -23.27 7.80 -14.34
N ASP A 40 -24.46 7.52 -14.83
CA ASP A 40 -25.66 8.29 -14.53
C ASP A 40 -26.38 7.73 -13.27
N ARG A 41 -26.22 8.43 -12.15
CA ARG A 41 -26.86 8.06 -10.87
C ARG A 41 -28.37 8.24 -10.85
N SER A 42 -28.94 9.01 -11.78
CA SER A 42 -30.40 9.17 -11.87
C SER A 42 -31.08 7.90 -12.41
N LYS A 43 -30.38 7.14 -13.26
CA LYS A 43 -30.87 5.89 -13.86
C LYS A 43 -30.59 4.66 -13.02
N HIS A 44 -29.41 4.62 -12.39
CA HIS A 44 -28.96 3.47 -11.62
C HIS A 44 -28.37 3.90 -10.27
N ALA A 45 -28.86 3.33 -9.18
CA ALA A 45 -28.32 3.60 -7.84
C ALA A 45 -26.87 3.10 -7.67
N HIS A 46 -26.51 2.00 -8.36
CA HIS A 46 -25.19 1.39 -8.27
C HIS A 46 -24.63 1.04 -9.65
N VAL A 47 -23.31 1.12 -9.80
CA VAL A 47 -22.60 0.80 -11.05
C VAL A 47 -22.81 -0.66 -11.47
N ILE A 48 -22.92 -1.56 -10.48
CA ILE A 48 -23.25 -2.97 -10.68
C ILE A 48 -24.55 -3.27 -9.95
N GLN A 49 -25.58 -3.73 -10.69
CA GLN A 49 -26.87 -4.17 -10.16
C GLN A 49 -27.20 -5.54 -10.74
N ASN A 50 -27.69 -6.48 -9.92
CA ASN A 50 -28.02 -7.84 -10.34
C ASN A 50 -26.90 -8.53 -11.14
N GLN A 51 -25.65 -8.35 -10.70
CA GLN A 51 -24.44 -8.86 -11.37
C GLN A 51 -24.23 -8.30 -12.79
N PHE A 52 -24.85 -7.18 -13.15
CA PHE A 52 -24.62 -6.49 -14.42
C PHE A 52 -23.95 -5.15 -14.18
N CYS A 53 -22.84 -4.88 -14.88
CA CYS A 53 -22.16 -3.59 -14.82
C CYS A 53 -22.69 -2.66 -15.92
N HIS A 54 -23.29 -1.53 -15.55
CA HIS A 54 -23.85 -0.57 -16.50
C HIS A 54 -22.79 0.23 -17.26
N LEU A 55 -21.58 0.36 -16.70
CA LEU A 55 -20.45 1.03 -17.37
C LEU A 55 -19.74 0.13 -18.37
N CYS A 56 -19.41 -1.09 -17.96
CA CYS A 56 -18.75 -2.08 -18.83
C CYS A 56 -19.74 -2.82 -19.75
N LYS A 57 -21.05 -2.64 -19.54
CA LYS A 57 -22.17 -3.30 -20.24
C LYS A 57 -22.00 -4.81 -20.31
N VAL A 58 -21.61 -5.43 -19.20
CA VAL A 58 -21.33 -6.87 -19.12
C VAL A 58 -21.81 -7.45 -17.80
N THR A 59 -22.34 -8.66 -17.86
CA THR A 59 -22.65 -9.45 -16.66
C THR A 59 -21.35 -9.92 -16.03
N VAL A 60 -21.15 -9.67 -14.74
CA VAL A 60 -19.94 -9.95 -13.98
C VAL A 60 -20.20 -10.99 -12.88
N ASN A 61 -19.15 -11.47 -12.23
CA ASN A 61 -19.31 -12.40 -11.09
C ASN A 61 -19.76 -11.68 -9.80
N LYS A 62 -20.33 -12.43 -8.85
CA LYS A 62 -20.80 -11.90 -7.54
C LYS A 62 -19.76 -11.09 -6.76
N LYS A 63 -18.49 -11.51 -6.81
CA LYS A 63 -17.36 -10.83 -6.14
C LYS A 63 -16.69 -9.73 -6.98
N THR A 64 -17.23 -9.43 -8.16
CA THR A 64 -16.65 -8.41 -9.04
C THR A 64 -17.07 -7.01 -8.59
N LYS A 65 -16.12 -6.08 -8.63
CA LYS A 65 -16.35 -4.66 -8.39
C LYS A 65 -15.80 -3.84 -9.54
N HIS A 66 -16.44 -2.70 -9.80
CA HIS A 66 -15.95 -1.76 -10.80
C HIS A 66 -14.97 -0.79 -10.14
N CYS A 67 -13.73 -0.76 -10.63
CA CYS A 67 -12.76 0.25 -10.22
C CYS A 67 -12.86 1.44 -11.17
N ILE A 68 -13.21 2.61 -10.64
CA ILE A 68 -13.32 3.85 -11.41
C ILE A 68 -11.92 4.29 -11.89
N SER A 69 -10.89 4.20 -11.04
CA SER A 69 -9.52 4.59 -11.42
C SER A 69 -8.99 3.81 -12.62
N CYS A 70 -9.28 2.50 -12.70
CA CYS A 70 -8.90 1.66 -13.84
C CYS A 70 -10.00 1.53 -14.89
N ASN A 71 -11.17 2.15 -14.68
CA ASN A 71 -12.34 2.06 -15.55
C ASN A 71 -12.68 0.61 -15.97
N LYS A 72 -12.53 -0.37 -15.07
CA LYS A 72 -12.75 -1.79 -15.39
C LYS A 72 -13.32 -2.56 -14.21
N CYS A 73 -14.11 -3.58 -14.53
CA CYS A 73 -14.60 -4.54 -13.54
C CYS A 73 -13.53 -5.60 -13.24
N VAL A 74 -13.22 -5.76 -11.96
CA VAL A 74 -12.15 -6.63 -11.44
C VAL A 74 -12.75 -7.74 -10.61
N SER A 75 -12.41 -8.99 -10.94
CA SER A 75 -12.93 -10.16 -10.22
C SER A 75 -12.23 -10.33 -8.87
N GLY A 76 -13.03 -10.57 -7.82
CA GLY A 76 -12.56 -10.66 -6.43
C GLY A 76 -11.68 -9.47 -6.07
N PHE A 77 -12.23 -8.28 -6.33
CA PHE A 77 -11.55 -7.01 -6.12
C PHE A 77 -11.13 -6.85 -4.67
N ASP A 78 -9.85 -6.52 -4.47
CA ASP A 78 -9.28 -6.24 -3.17
C ASP A 78 -9.11 -4.73 -2.98
N HIS A 79 -8.32 -4.09 -3.84
CA HIS A 79 -8.15 -2.64 -3.89
C HIS A 79 -7.55 -2.18 -5.22
N HIS A 80 -7.52 -0.87 -5.44
CA HIS A 80 -6.70 -0.27 -6.48
C HIS A 80 -5.38 0.20 -5.86
N CYS A 81 -4.26 -0.36 -6.31
CA CYS A 81 -2.96 -0.08 -5.74
C CYS A 81 -2.20 0.91 -6.63
N LYS A 82 -1.93 2.09 -6.07
CA LYS A 82 -1.16 3.14 -6.76
C LYS A 82 0.29 2.72 -7.02
N TRP A 83 0.86 1.89 -6.14
CA TRP A 83 2.27 1.48 -6.20
C TRP A 83 2.59 0.53 -7.35
N ILE A 84 1.65 -0.33 -7.74
CA ILE A 84 1.77 -1.17 -8.95
C ILE A 84 0.99 -0.59 -10.14
N ASN A 85 0.43 0.61 -9.97
CA ASN A 85 -0.45 1.29 -10.92
C ASN A 85 -1.52 0.36 -11.55
N ASN A 86 -2.10 -0.52 -10.74
CA ASN A 86 -3.04 -1.54 -11.20
C ASN A 86 -3.98 -1.96 -10.05
N CYS A 87 -5.09 -2.59 -10.39
CA CYS A 87 -5.94 -3.21 -9.39
C CYS A 87 -5.33 -4.51 -8.86
N VAL A 88 -5.57 -4.79 -7.59
CA VAL A 88 -5.35 -6.10 -6.99
C VAL A 88 -6.69 -6.82 -6.95
N GLY A 89 -6.75 -7.99 -7.58
CA GLY A 89 -7.90 -8.87 -7.61
C GLY A 89 -7.48 -10.33 -7.61
N SER A 90 -8.42 -11.26 -7.76
CA SER A 90 -8.14 -12.70 -7.60
C SER A 90 -7.00 -13.22 -8.48
N ARG A 91 -6.79 -12.64 -9.67
CA ARG A 91 -5.80 -13.13 -10.64
C ARG A 91 -4.36 -12.71 -10.35
N ASN A 92 -4.16 -11.58 -9.67
CA ASN A 92 -2.82 -11.06 -9.35
C ASN A 92 -2.55 -10.93 -7.84
N TYR A 93 -3.52 -11.27 -6.99
CA TYR A 93 -3.39 -11.16 -5.53
C TYR A 93 -2.15 -11.87 -4.98
N TRP A 94 -1.88 -13.10 -5.43
CA TRP A 94 -0.71 -13.85 -4.95
C TRP A 94 0.61 -13.18 -5.34
N PHE A 95 0.72 -12.64 -6.55
CA PHE A 95 1.91 -11.91 -6.99
C PHE A 95 2.07 -10.60 -6.23
N PHE A 96 0.98 -9.88 -5.96
CA PHE A 96 0.99 -8.71 -5.09
C PHE A 96 1.47 -9.06 -3.67
N PHE A 97 0.92 -10.13 -3.07
CA PHE A 97 1.34 -10.59 -1.74
C PHE A 97 2.84 -10.98 -1.73
N SER A 98 3.29 -11.73 -2.74
CA SER A 98 4.71 -12.08 -2.90
C SER A 98 5.59 -10.86 -3.11
N THR A 99 5.10 -9.81 -3.77
CA THR A 99 5.81 -8.53 -3.94
C THR A 99 6.05 -7.86 -2.58
N VAL A 100 5.00 -7.75 -1.74
CA VAL A 100 5.12 -7.17 -0.40
C VAL A 100 6.05 -8.03 0.48
N ALA A 101 5.87 -9.35 0.49
CA ALA A 101 6.68 -10.26 1.30
C ALA A 101 8.16 -10.26 0.89
N SER A 102 8.45 -10.28 -0.41
CA SER A 102 9.83 -10.22 -0.92
C SER A 102 10.49 -8.87 -0.69
N ALA A 103 9.74 -7.77 -0.78
CA ALA A 103 10.23 -6.45 -0.40
C ALA A 103 10.62 -6.42 1.09
N THR A 104 9.73 -6.85 1.99
CA THR A 104 10.02 -6.93 3.43
C THR A 104 11.25 -7.79 3.73
N ALA A 105 11.39 -8.95 3.08
CA ALA A 105 12.57 -9.81 3.23
C ALA A 105 13.86 -9.14 2.70
N GLY A 106 13.77 -8.40 1.59
CA GLY A 106 14.87 -7.61 1.04
C GLY A 106 15.34 -6.51 1.99
N MET A 107 14.40 -5.76 2.59
CA MET A 107 14.69 -4.72 3.59
C MET A 107 15.37 -5.33 4.83
N LEU A 108 14.87 -6.45 5.37
CA LEU A 108 15.52 -7.16 6.48
C LEU A 108 16.96 -7.59 6.14
N CYS A 109 17.19 -8.06 4.91
CA CYS A 109 18.52 -8.43 4.45
C CYS A 109 19.45 -7.20 4.33
N LEU A 110 18.94 -6.06 3.85
CA LEU A 110 19.68 -4.81 3.78
C LEU A 110 20.05 -4.30 5.18
N ILE A 111 19.11 -4.26 6.12
CA ILE A 111 19.38 -3.92 7.52
C ILE A 111 20.48 -4.80 8.09
N ALA A 112 20.40 -6.13 7.90
CA ALA A 112 21.41 -7.05 8.42
C ALA A 112 22.81 -6.76 7.85
N ILE A 113 22.91 -6.46 6.55
CA ILE A 113 24.17 -6.09 5.89
C ILE A 113 24.69 -4.75 6.41
N LEU A 114 23.83 -3.74 6.50
CA LEU A 114 24.22 -2.40 6.97
C LEU A 114 24.67 -2.43 8.44
N LEU A 115 23.99 -3.19 9.29
CA LEU A 115 24.40 -3.41 10.68
C LEU A 115 25.72 -4.16 10.76
N TYR A 116 25.91 -5.21 9.96
CA TYR A 116 27.19 -5.91 9.90
C TYR A 116 28.33 -4.94 9.51
N VAL A 117 28.15 -4.15 8.45
CA VAL A 117 29.13 -3.16 8.00
C VAL A 117 29.40 -2.12 9.09
N LEU A 118 28.37 -1.61 9.75
CA LEU A 118 28.51 -0.64 10.85
C LEU A 118 29.28 -1.23 12.03
N VAL A 119 28.96 -2.45 12.45
CA VAL A 119 29.66 -3.14 13.55
C VAL A 119 31.12 -3.37 13.18
N GLN A 120 31.41 -3.87 11.98
CA GLN A 120 32.80 -4.07 11.54
C GLN A 120 33.56 -2.74 11.47
N TYR A 121 32.90 -1.67 11.01
CA TYR A 121 33.50 -0.34 11.00
C TYR A 121 33.86 0.16 12.40
N LEU A 122 32.98 -0.03 13.39
CA LEU A 122 33.20 0.42 14.77
C LEU A 122 34.21 -0.44 15.54
N VAL A 123 34.26 -1.76 15.26
CA VAL A 123 35.10 -2.71 16.01
C VAL A 123 36.46 -2.89 15.36
N ASN A 124 36.50 -3.18 14.06
CA ASN A 124 37.74 -3.42 13.33
C ASN A 124 37.59 -3.08 11.83
N PRO A 125 37.84 -1.83 11.42
CA PRO A 125 37.64 -1.40 10.04
C PRO A 125 38.58 -2.08 9.03
N ARG A 126 39.62 -2.79 9.50
CA ARG A 126 40.54 -3.53 8.63
C ARG A 126 39.86 -4.70 7.94
N VAL A 127 38.89 -5.35 8.59
CA VAL A 127 38.16 -6.50 8.04
C VAL A 127 37.48 -6.14 6.72
N LEU A 128 36.86 -4.95 6.67
CA LEU A 128 36.16 -4.43 5.49
C LEU A 128 37.10 -4.02 4.33
N ARG A 129 38.41 -3.89 4.58
CA ARG A 129 39.43 -3.46 3.60
C ARG A 129 40.25 -4.60 3.00
N THR A 130 39.91 -5.84 3.30
CA THR A 130 40.67 -7.01 2.82
C THR A 130 40.43 -7.37 1.36
N ASP A 131 39.51 -6.70 0.68
CA ASP A 131 39.22 -6.94 -0.75
C ASP A 131 40.30 -6.31 -1.64
N PRO A 132 40.82 -7.03 -2.66
CA PRO A 132 41.87 -6.55 -3.57
C PRO A 132 41.57 -5.18 -4.21
N LYS A 133 40.29 -4.83 -4.40
CA LYS A 133 39.88 -3.54 -4.98
C LYS A 133 40.23 -2.33 -4.10
N TYR A 134 40.58 -2.56 -2.84
CA TYR A 134 41.01 -1.52 -1.90
C TYR A 134 42.52 -1.49 -1.67
N GLU A 135 43.33 -2.39 -2.28
CA GLU A 135 44.79 -2.41 -2.10
C GLU A 135 45.46 -1.10 -2.52
N ASP A 136 45.01 -0.51 -3.64
CA ASP A 136 45.57 0.73 -4.18
C ASP A 136 45.18 1.98 -3.36
N VAL A 137 44.18 1.87 -2.46
CA VAL A 137 43.68 2.98 -1.64
C VAL A 137 44.48 3.07 -0.34
N LYS A 138 45.62 3.78 -0.39
CA LYS A 138 46.53 3.94 0.75
C LYS A 138 45.96 4.77 1.92
N ASN A 139 44.97 5.63 1.66
CA ASN A 139 44.40 6.49 2.69
C ASN A 139 43.34 5.74 3.53
N MET A 140 43.61 5.58 4.83
CA MET A 140 42.74 4.90 5.79
C MET A 140 41.37 5.58 5.98
N ASN A 141 41.19 6.81 5.51
CA ASN A 141 39.94 7.57 5.61
C ASN A 141 39.15 7.64 4.30
N THR A 142 39.53 6.88 3.26
CA THR A 142 38.86 6.89 1.95
C THR A 142 38.31 5.52 1.60
N TRP A 143 37.13 5.49 0.97
CA TRP A 143 36.42 4.30 0.50
C TRP A 143 35.98 4.48 -0.94
N LEU A 144 35.74 3.37 -1.64
CA LEU A 144 35.21 3.34 -3.00
C LEU A 144 33.74 2.92 -2.96
N LEU A 145 32.84 3.80 -3.37
CA LEU A 145 31.43 3.45 -3.58
C LEU A 145 31.18 2.94 -5.01
N PHE A 146 30.08 2.22 -5.19
CA PHE A 146 29.55 1.69 -6.47
C PHE A 146 30.48 0.73 -7.25
N LEU A 147 31.28 -0.07 -6.54
CA LEU A 147 32.09 -1.13 -7.17
C LEU A 147 31.22 -2.25 -7.77
N PRO A 148 31.64 -2.88 -8.89
CA PRO A 148 32.78 -2.51 -9.75
C PRO A 148 32.43 -1.45 -10.82
N LEU A 149 31.15 -1.06 -10.94
CA LEU A 149 30.63 -0.34 -12.11
C LEU A 149 31.13 1.11 -12.19
N PHE A 150 31.15 1.84 -11.07
CA PHE A 150 31.48 3.27 -11.03
C PHE A 150 32.24 3.64 -9.75
N PRO A 151 33.53 3.28 -9.61
CA PRO A 151 34.30 3.55 -8.39
C PRO A 151 34.40 5.05 -8.10
N VAL A 152 33.81 5.50 -6.98
CA VAL A 152 33.91 6.89 -6.51
C VAL A 152 34.60 6.92 -5.16
N GLN A 153 35.67 7.71 -5.04
CA GLN A 153 36.38 7.92 -3.77
C GLN A 153 35.59 8.84 -2.85
N VAL A 154 35.30 8.37 -1.64
CA VAL A 154 34.49 9.09 -0.65
C VAL A 154 35.14 8.96 0.72
N GLN A 155 35.06 10.03 1.52
CA GLN A 155 35.58 10.02 2.89
C GLN A 155 34.74 9.11 3.80
N THR A 156 35.38 8.47 4.77
CA THR A 156 34.75 7.59 5.76
C THR A 156 33.54 8.25 6.44
N LEU A 157 33.66 9.51 6.88
CA LEU A 157 32.57 10.22 7.54
C LEU A 157 31.31 10.30 6.65
N ILE A 158 31.50 10.59 5.36
CA ILE A 158 30.41 10.67 4.39
C ILE A 158 29.77 9.29 4.20
N VAL A 159 30.57 8.22 4.10
CA VAL A 159 30.06 6.85 3.98
C VAL A 159 29.22 6.44 5.19
N VAL A 160 29.67 6.78 6.41
CA VAL A 160 28.92 6.51 7.64
C VAL A 160 27.61 7.29 7.66
N ILE A 161 27.63 8.59 7.31
CA ILE A 161 26.40 9.41 7.24
C ILE A 161 25.40 8.81 6.24
N ILE A 162 25.86 8.46 5.04
CA ILE A 162 25.03 7.81 4.02
C ILE A 162 24.48 6.49 4.55
N GLY A 163 25.33 5.64 5.16
CA GLY A 163 24.91 4.36 5.73
C GLY A 163 23.85 4.50 6.82
N MET A 164 24.01 5.47 7.73
CA MET A 164 23.02 5.75 8.78
C MET A 164 21.70 6.29 8.22
N LEU A 165 21.76 7.16 7.20
CA LEU A 165 20.57 7.66 6.52
C LEU A 165 19.82 6.53 5.80
N VAL A 166 20.55 5.68 5.08
CA VAL A 166 19.96 4.51 4.40
C VAL A 166 19.33 3.56 5.42
N LEU A 167 20.01 3.28 6.53
CA LEU A 167 19.48 2.42 7.60
C LEU A 167 18.20 2.99 8.22
N LEU A 168 18.13 4.31 8.43
CA LEU A 168 16.94 4.98 8.94
C LEU A 168 15.77 4.86 7.95
N LEU A 169 16.00 5.16 6.67
CA LEU A 169 14.97 5.05 5.63
C LEU A 169 14.50 3.61 5.45
N ASP A 170 15.42 2.65 5.51
CA ASP A 170 15.15 1.22 5.43
C ASP A 170 14.29 0.75 6.60
N PHE A 171 14.60 1.19 7.82
CA PHE A 171 13.79 0.91 9.01
C PHE A 171 12.37 1.48 8.90
N LEU A 172 12.23 2.75 8.48
CA LEU A 172 10.92 3.37 8.27
C LEU A 172 10.10 2.63 7.20
N GLY A 173 10.77 2.24 6.10
CA GLY A 173 10.18 1.43 5.05
C GLY A 173 9.74 0.06 5.54
N LEU A 174 10.55 -0.61 6.37
CA LEU A 174 10.24 -1.90 6.97
C LEU A 174 9.01 -1.82 7.90
N VAL A 175 8.88 -0.76 8.70
CA VAL A 175 7.70 -0.56 9.54
C VAL A 175 6.45 -0.44 8.67
N HIS A 176 6.48 0.38 7.62
CA HIS A 176 5.32 0.59 6.75
C HIS A 176 4.93 -0.68 5.97
N LEU A 177 5.92 -1.34 5.34
CA LEU A 177 5.69 -2.58 4.60
C LEU A 177 5.34 -3.76 5.52
N GLY A 178 5.92 -3.79 6.73
CA GLY A 178 5.62 -4.77 7.76
C GLY A 178 4.18 -4.69 8.23
N GLN A 179 3.68 -3.47 8.51
CA GLN A 179 2.27 -3.24 8.84
C GLN A 179 1.34 -3.72 7.71
N LEU A 180 1.66 -3.39 6.45
CA LEU A 180 0.90 -3.84 5.29
C LEU A 180 0.90 -5.38 5.15
N LEU A 181 2.05 -6.01 5.33
CA LEU A 181 2.20 -7.47 5.26
C LEU A 181 1.37 -8.16 6.35
N ILE A 182 1.48 -7.69 7.60
CA ILE A 182 0.71 -8.22 8.74
C ILE A 182 -0.79 -8.06 8.48
N PHE A 183 -1.21 -6.89 7.97
CA PHE A 183 -2.60 -6.65 7.62
C PHE A 183 -3.11 -7.64 6.56
N HIS A 184 -2.38 -7.89 5.49
CA HIS A 184 -2.80 -8.89 4.49
C HIS A 184 -2.75 -10.33 5.00
N ILE A 185 -1.82 -10.67 5.91
CA ILE A 185 -1.82 -11.96 6.62
C ILE A 185 -3.10 -12.10 7.46
N TYR A 186 -3.48 -11.06 8.20
CA TYR A 186 -4.72 -11.02 8.97
C TYR A 186 -5.96 -11.21 8.08
N LEU A 187 -6.05 -10.48 6.96
CA LEU A 187 -7.16 -10.61 6.01
C LEU A 187 -7.27 -12.03 5.43
N LYS A 188 -6.13 -12.63 5.09
CA LYS A 188 -6.07 -14.01 4.61
C LYS A 188 -6.53 -15.01 5.66
N ALA A 189 -6.13 -14.83 6.93
CA ALA A 189 -6.59 -15.65 8.04
C ALA A 189 -8.12 -15.54 8.25
N LYS A 190 -8.68 -14.35 8.02
CA LYS A 190 -10.13 -14.10 8.09
C LYS A 190 -10.89 -14.39 6.79
N LYS A 191 -10.22 -14.87 5.73
CA LYS A 191 -10.79 -15.19 4.40
C LYS A 191 -11.61 -14.05 3.79
N MET A 192 -11.15 -12.81 3.97
CA MET A 192 -11.81 -11.59 3.47
C MET A 192 -10.84 -10.73 2.66
N THR A 193 -11.39 -9.87 1.79
CA THR A 193 -10.63 -8.87 1.03
C THR A 193 -10.50 -7.56 1.81
N THR A 194 -9.53 -6.71 1.45
CA THR A 194 -9.41 -5.35 2.00
C THR A 194 -10.68 -4.53 1.76
N PHE A 195 -11.27 -4.66 0.57
CA PHE A 195 -12.56 -4.02 0.25
C PHE A 195 -13.67 -4.46 1.23
N GLU A 196 -13.82 -5.76 1.46
CA GLU A 196 -14.84 -6.28 2.39
C GLU A 196 -14.58 -5.81 3.83
N TYR A 197 -13.32 -5.82 4.28
CA TYR A 197 -12.93 -5.30 5.59
C TYR A 197 -13.37 -3.84 5.76
N LEU A 198 -12.98 -2.96 4.83
CA LEU A 198 -13.33 -1.54 4.89
C LEU A 198 -14.84 -1.30 4.88
N ILE A 199 -15.58 -2.01 4.03
CA ILE A 199 -17.05 -1.88 3.98
C ILE A 199 -17.69 -2.32 5.29
N ASN A 200 -17.19 -3.39 5.91
CA ASN A 200 -17.71 -3.87 7.19
C ASN A 200 -17.38 -2.88 8.32
N THR A 201 -16.15 -2.37 8.37
CA THR A 201 -15.75 -1.33 9.34
C THR A 201 -16.62 -0.08 9.22
N CYS A 202 -16.84 0.44 8.01
CA CYS A 202 -17.71 1.61 7.83
C CYS A 202 -19.16 1.34 8.26
N LYS A 203 -19.68 0.13 8.07
CA LYS A 203 -21.02 -0.26 8.53
C LYS A 203 -21.11 -0.34 10.05
N GLU A 204 -20.08 -0.89 10.70
CA GLU A 204 -20.00 -0.95 12.16
C GLU A 204 -19.90 0.45 12.77
N GLU A 205 -19.06 1.32 12.20
CA GLU A 205 -18.93 2.71 12.62
C GLU A 205 -20.25 3.47 12.43
N SER A 206 -20.92 3.30 11.29
CA SER A 206 -22.22 3.93 11.04
C SER A 206 -23.29 3.46 12.04
N SER A 207 -23.30 2.16 12.37
CA SER A 207 -24.20 1.59 13.38
C SER A 207 -23.92 2.15 14.77
N LYS A 208 -22.64 2.29 15.15
CA LYS A 208 -22.24 2.90 16.43
C LYS A 208 -22.66 4.37 16.51
N HIS A 209 -22.43 5.17 15.46
CA HIS A 209 -22.86 6.57 15.43
C HIS A 209 -24.38 6.70 15.51
N GLN A 210 -25.13 5.79 14.87
CA GLN A 210 -26.59 5.77 15.00
C GLN A 210 -27.04 5.37 16.40
N ALA A 211 -26.36 4.42 17.06
CA ALA A 211 -26.65 4.04 18.43
C ALA A 211 -26.40 5.21 19.40
N VAL A 212 -25.25 5.89 19.29
CA VAL A 212 -24.92 7.08 20.10
C VAL A 212 -25.91 8.22 19.85
N ARG A 213 -26.34 8.44 18.59
CA ARG A 213 -27.35 9.46 18.28
C ARG A 213 -28.70 9.16 18.93
N LYS A 214 -29.06 7.89 19.06
CA LYS A 214 -30.33 7.43 19.65
C LYS A 214 -30.25 7.25 21.18
N ASP A 215 -29.08 7.51 21.78
CA ASP A 215 -28.92 7.43 23.23
C ASP A 215 -29.82 8.48 23.90
N PRO A 216 -30.74 8.08 24.80
CA PRO A 216 -31.68 8.99 25.46
C PRO A 216 -30.98 10.14 26.19
N TYR A 217 -29.77 9.91 26.72
CA TYR A 217 -28.99 10.94 27.40
C TYR A 217 -28.46 12.00 26.43
N VAL A 218 -27.93 11.58 25.27
CA VAL A 218 -27.44 12.47 24.20
C VAL A 218 -28.58 13.22 23.52
N GLN A 219 -29.76 12.61 23.41
CA GLN A 219 -30.95 13.25 22.87
C GLN A 219 -31.53 14.31 23.83
N MET A 220 -31.45 14.07 25.14
CA MET A 220 -31.87 15.02 26.19
C MET A 220 -30.95 16.25 26.26
N ASP A 221 -29.63 16.07 26.11
CA ASP A 221 -28.65 17.17 26.06
C ASP A 221 -28.85 18.09 24.84
N LYS A 222 -29.13 17.51 23.66
CA LYS A 222 -29.52 18.29 22.47
C LYS A 222 -30.84 19.03 22.65
N GLY A 223 -31.82 18.40 23.31
CA GLY A 223 -33.09 19.04 23.65
C GLY A 223 -32.89 20.25 24.57
N PHE A 224 -32.01 20.14 25.57
CA PHE A 224 -31.73 21.22 26.51
C PHE A 224 -30.96 22.39 25.86
N LEU A 225 -29.96 22.11 25.02
CA LEU A 225 -29.22 23.14 24.27
C LEU A 225 -30.12 23.90 23.28
N GLN A 226 -30.98 23.19 22.56
CA GLN A 226 -31.88 23.81 21.58
C GLN A 226 -33.00 24.64 22.23
N GLN A 227 -33.28 24.39 23.52
CA GLN A 227 -34.23 25.16 24.33
C GLN A 227 -33.56 26.37 25.02
N GLY A 228 -32.23 26.34 25.23
CA GLY A 228 -31.43 27.46 25.72
C GLY A 228 -31.21 28.56 24.68
N ASP A 229 -31.01 28.21 23.42
CA ASP A 229 -30.79 29.17 22.33
C ASP A 229 -32.08 29.94 21.94
N GLY A 230 -33.26 29.37 22.21
CA GLY A 230 -34.56 30.03 22.03
C GLY A 230 -34.90 31.07 23.11
N ALA A 231 -34.20 31.06 24.25
CA ALA A 231 -34.50 31.92 25.39
C ALA A 231 -33.68 33.23 25.42
N LEU A 232 -32.59 33.34 24.65
CA LEU A 232 -31.76 34.55 24.59
C LEU A 232 -32.11 35.53 23.46
N GLY A 233 -33.08 35.20 22.61
CA GLY A 233 -33.44 36.01 21.43
C GLY A 233 -34.58 37.04 21.61
N SER A 234 -35.21 37.14 22.78
CA SER A 234 -36.44 37.93 22.96
C SER A 234 -36.37 39.06 24.00
N SER A 235 -35.17 39.61 24.27
CA SER A 235 -35.02 40.79 25.14
C SER A 235 -34.15 41.86 24.48
N ALA A 236 -34.65 42.41 23.36
CA ALA A 236 -34.16 43.66 22.79
C ALA A 236 -35.23 44.27 21.86
N GLN A 237 -36.33 44.77 22.43
CA GLN A 237 -37.15 45.88 21.90
C GLN A 237 -38.35 46.10 22.82
N GLY A 238 -38.37 47.24 23.51
CA GLY A 238 -39.38 47.68 24.45
C GLY A 238 -38.88 48.91 25.20
#